data_AF-A0A3D5RV60-F1
#
_entry.id   AF-A0A3D5RV60-F1
#
_cell.length_a   1.000
_cell.length_b   1.000
_cell.length_c   1.000
_cell.angle_alpha   90.00
_cell.angle_beta   90.00
_cell.angle_gamma   90.00
#
_symmetry.space_group_name_H-M   'P 1'
#
loop_
_entity.id
_entity.type
_entity.pdbx_description
1 polymer ?
#
loop_
_entity_poly.entity_id
_entity_poly.type
_entity_poly.pdbx_seq_one_letter_code
_entity_poly.pdbx_strand_id
1 'polypeptide(L)'
;MFSDPTFWVGLAFVLVVALAFKPAAKAIASSLDGRTAKIRTQIEEARKLREDAQVLLTSYQGKQQNAMAEAEKIISQAKEEATRIKIDAEAGLARALERRQQQALDHIAQSESQALAHVQRTAVDAALAAAEMLIRENMDDDKKRAHADKAISELQARMN
;
A
#
# COMPACT_ATOMS: atom_id res chain seq x y z
N MET A 1 18.24 87.23 72.82
CA MET A 1 18.05 85.77 72.65
C MET A 1 16.87 85.41 71.74
N PHE A 2 15.80 86.22 71.66
CA PHE A 2 14.67 85.97 70.74
C PHE A 2 14.75 86.70 69.38
N SER A 3 15.79 87.51 69.15
CA SER A 3 16.01 88.29 67.91
C SER A 3 17.23 87.82 67.11
N ASP A 4 17.76 86.62 67.40
CA ASP A 4 18.89 86.06 66.65
C ASP A 4 18.37 85.38 65.36
N PRO A 5 18.79 85.84 64.17
CA PRO A 5 18.38 85.23 62.90
C PRO A 5 18.69 83.74 62.82
N THR A 6 19.74 83.26 63.48
CA THR A 6 20.11 81.84 63.48
C THR A 6 19.09 80.95 64.19
N PHE A 7 18.42 81.44 65.24
CA PHE A 7 17.37 80.71 65.94
C PHE A 7 16.13 80.50 65.05
N TRP A 8 15.70 81.55 64.34
CA TRP A 8 14.58 81.47 63.41
C TRP A 8 14.90 80.59 62.18
N VAL A 9 16.13 80.61 61.69
CA VAL A 9 16.59 79.70 60.63
C VAL A 9 16.58 78.23 61.10
N GLY A 10 17.06 77.96 62.31
CA GLY A 10 17.01 76.61 62.90
C GLY A 10 15.58 76.10 63.10
N LEU A 11 14.68 76.96 63.60
CA LEU A 11 13.26 76.64 63.77
C LEU A 11 12.59 76.36 62.41
N ALA A 12 12.84 77.18 61.40
CA ALA A 12 12.34 76.97 60.04
C ALA A 12 12.88 75.66 59.43
N PHE A 13 14.16 75.34 59.64
CA PHE A 13 14.75 74.07 59.19
C PHE A 13 14.07 72.86 59.81
N VAL A 14 13.87 72.85 61.13
CA VAL A 14 13.18 71.76 61.83
C VAL A 14 11.74 71.61 61.33
N LEU A 15 11.03 72.73 61.11
CA LEU A 15 9.64 72.73 60.63
C LEU A 15 9.56 72.19 59.19
N VAL A 16 10.48 72.59 58.31
CA VAL A 16 10.59 72.06 56.93
C VAL A 16 10.92 70.57 56.94
N VAL A 17 11.88 70.12 57.76
CA VAL A 17 12.24 68.70 57.87
C VAL A 17 11.06 67.88 58.41
N ALA A 18 10.35 68.37 59.43
CA ALA A 18 9.18 67.69 59.99
C ALA A 18 8.04 67.55 58.95
N LEU A 19 7.78 68.60 58.16
CA LEU A 19 6.79 68.57 57.09
C LEU A 19 7.22 67.69 55.91
N ALA A 20 8.51 67.65 55.58
CA ALA A 20 9.05 66.88 54.45
C ALA A 20 9.30 65.39 54.78
N PHE A 21 9.46 65.02 56.05
CA PHE A 21 9.77 63.65 56.46
C PHE A 21 8.68 62.66 56.06
N LYS A 22 7.41 62.98 56.31
CA LYS A 22 6.27 62.10 56.00
C LYS A 22 6.09 61.85 54.49
N PRO A 23 6.08 62.85 53.59
CA PRO A 23 5.99 62.61 52.15
C PRO A 23 7.26 61.93 51.59
N ALA A 24 8.46 62.27 52.09
CA ALA A 24 9.70 61.62 51.66
C ALA A 24 9.72 60.13 52.02
N ALA A 25 9.38 59.79 53.28
CA ALA A 25 9.29 58.40 53.72
C ALA A 25 8.24 57.61 52.93
N LYS A 26 7.07 58.20 52.66
CA LYS A 26 6.02 57.59 51.85
C LYS A 26 6.47 57.33 50.41
N ALA A 27 7.18 58.27 49.78
CA ALA A 27 7.68 58.12 48.42
C ALA A 27 8.74 57.00 48.32
N ILE A 28 9.64 56.91 49.31
CA ILE A 28 10.66 55.86 49.37
C ILE A 28 10.00 54.49 49.57
N ALA A 29 9.09 54.36 50.53
CA ALA A 29 8.36 53.12 50.78
C ALA A 29 7.59 52.65 49.54
N SER A 30 6.85 53.57 48.89
CA SER A 30 6.09 53.26 47.67
C SER A 30 6.98 52.82 46.50
N SER A 31 8.17 53.40 46.35
CA SER A 31 9.14 52.99 45.32
C SER A 31 9.69 51.59 45.58
N LEU A 32 10.02 51.28 46.84
CA LEU A 32 10.47 49.95 47.26
C LEU A 32 9.36 48.90 47.08
N ASP A 33 8.13 49.21 47.48
CA ASP A 33 6.98 48.33 47.31
C ASP A 33 6.70 48.05 45.82
N GLY A 34 6.77 49.08 44.96
CA GLY A 34 6.63 48.93 43.52
C GLY A 34 7.71 48.03 42.91
N ARG A 35 8.96 48.15 43.38
CA ARG A 35 10.07 47.26 42.96
C ARG A 35 9.84 45.82 43.42
N THR A 36 9.48 45.62 44.68
CA THR A 36 9.18 44.29 45.23
C THR A 36 8.02 43.63 44.48
N ALA A 37 6.95 44.38 44.18
CA ALA A 37 5.83 43.89 43.40
C ALA A 37 6.27 43.46 42.00
N LYS A 38 7.06 44.29 41.30
CA LYS A 38 7.57 43.95 39.97
C LYS A 38 8.46 42.70 39.98
N ILE A 39 9.36 42.57 40.96
CA ILE A 39 10.22 41.38 41.10
C ILE A 39 9.36 40.14 41.38
N ARG A 40 8.36 40.23 42.26
CA ARG A 40 7.43 39.11 42.52
C ARG A 40 6.71 38.69 41.24
N THR A 41 6.16 39.63 40.48
CA THR A 41 5.50 39.33 39.20
C THR A 41 6.44 38.63 38.23
N GLN A 42 7.68 39.13 38.08
CA GLN A 42 8.67 38.51 37.20
C GLN A 42 9.05 37.08 37.63
N ILE A 43 9.16 36.82 38.94
CA ILE A 43 9.44 35.48 39.47
C ILE A 43 8.26 34.54 39.20
N GLU A 44 7.01 34.99 39.41
CA GLU A 44 5.82 34.20 39.13
C GLU A 44 5.67 33.91 37.63
N GLU A 45 5.92 34.89 36.77
CA GLU A 45 5.94 34.70 35.31
C GLU A 45 7.02 33.71 34.88
N ALA A 46 8.24 33.83 35.43
CA ALA A 46 9.33 32.90 35.14
C ALA A 46 9.01 31.47 35.62
N ARG A 47 8.38 31.33 36.80
CA ARG A 47 7.93 30.05 37.33
C ARG A 47 6.88 29.42 36.43
N LYS A 48 5.88 30.19 36.03
CA LYS A 48 4.82 29.76 35.11
C LYS A 48 5.39 29.35 33.76
N LEU A 49 6.30 30.14 33.19
CA LEU A 49 6.97 29.81 31.93
C LEU A 49 7.75 28.49 32.03
N ARG A 50 8.42 28.24 33.18
CA ARG A 50 9.12 26.98 33.42
C ARG A 50 8.15 25.80 33.51
N GLU A 51 7.01 25.98 34.17
CA GLU A 51 5.96 24.96 34.27
C GLU A 51 5.37 24.64 32.90
N ASP A 52 5.00 25.66 32.13
CA ASP A 52 4.49 25.52 30.77
C ASP A 52 5.50 24.80 29.86
N ALA A 53 6.79 25.16 29.95
CA ALA A 53 7.86 24.50 29.20
C ALA A 53 8.03 23.03 29.60
N GLN A 54 7.90 22.71 30.89
CA GLN A 54 8.00 21.33 31.38
C GLN A 54 6.81 20.48 30.91
N VAL A 55 5.59 21.02 30.98
CA VAL A 55 4.38 20.38 30.45
C VAL A 55 4.53 20.13 28.95
N LEU A 56 5.02 21.13 28.21
CA LEU A 56 5.26 21.02 26.78
C LEU A 56 6.27 19.91 26.50
N LEU A 57 7.41 19.88 27.18
CA LEU A 57 8.44 18.86 27.01
C LEU A 57 7.88 17.44 27.24
N THR A 58 7.15 17.23 28.34
CA THR A 58 6.53 15.93 28.62
C THR A 58 5.51 15.55 27.56
N SER A 59 4.72 16.51 27.07
CA SER A 59 3.76 16.24 25.98
C SER A 59 4.46 15.83 24.68
N TYR A 60 5.59 16.46 24.33
CA TYR A 60 6.35 16.13 23.14
C TYR A 60 7.07 14.79 23.26
N GLN A 61 7.62 14.47 24.43
CA GLN A 61 8.21 13.16 24.70
C GLN A 61 7.17 12.04 24.59
N GLY A 62 5.96 12.24 25.12
CA GLY A 62 4.85 11.30 24.96
C GLY A 62 4.43 11.14 23.49
N LYS A 63 4.30 12.26 22.77
CA LYS A 63 4.00 12.24 21.32
C LYS A 63 5.09 11.52 20.52
N GLN A 64 6.36 11.71 20.85
CA GLN A 64 7.48 11.05 20.19
C GLN A 64 7.44 9.54 20.39
N GLN A 65 7.22 9.07 21.63
CA GLN A 65 7.10 7.64 21.92
C GLN A 65 5.90 7.02 21.19
N ASN A 66 4.75 7.69 21.21
CA ASN A 66 3.56 7.22 20.49
C ASN A 66 3.80 7.17 18.98
N ALA A 67 4.48 8.17 18.41
CA ALA A 67 4.82 8.19 16.99
C ALA A 67 5.79 7.07 16.62
N MET A 68 6.78 6.76 17.47
CA MET A 68 7.69 5.63 17.28
C MET A 68 6.95 4.29 17.32
N ALA A 69 6.06 4.10 18.32
CA ALA A 69 5.25 2.88 18.43
C ALA A 69 4.30 2.70 17.23
N GLU A 70 3.67 3.78 16.76
CA GLU A 70 2.81 3.72 15.58
C GLU A 70 3.62 3.44 14.32
N ALA A 71 4.80 4.03 14.16
CA ALA A 71 5.68 3.72 13.04
C ALA A 71 6.12 2.25 13.03
N GLU A 72 6.49 1.69 14.18
CA GLU A 72 6.84 0.28 14.31
C GLU A 72 5.65 -0.63 13.97
N LYS A 73 4.45 -0.28 14.44
CA LYS A 73 3.21 -0.98 14.11
C LYS A 73 2.91 -0.94 12.61
N ILE A 74 3.05 0.22 11.95
CA ILE A 74 2.89 0.36 10.50
C ILE A 74 3.88 -0.55 9.76
N ILE A 75 5.15 -0.58 10.19
CA ILE A 75 6.16 -1.44 9.57
C ILE A 75 5.83 -2.92 9.77
N SER A 76 5.39 -3.31 10.97
CA SER A 76 4.99 -4.69 11.27
C SER A 76 3.82 -5.12 10.39
N GLN A 77 2.76 -4.28 10.32
CA GLN A 77 1.59 -4.55 9.50
C GLN A 77 1.95 -4.65 8.02
N ALA A 78 2.79 -3.74 7.51
CA ALA A 78 3.24 -3.78 6.13
C ALA A 78 4.03 -5.06 5.81
N LYS A 79 4.86 -5.56 6.74
CA LYS A 79 5.59 -6.83 6.56
C LYS A 79 4.65 -8.04 6.55
N GLU A 80 3.67 -8.08 7.44
CA GLU A 80 2.65 -9.13 7.46
C GLU A 80 1.81 -9.13 6.18
N GLU A 81 1.40 -7.95 5.73
CA GLU A 81 0.64 -7.78 4.49
C GLU A 81 1.46 -8.16 3.27
N ALA A 82 2.73 -7.74 3.17
CA ALA A 82 3.62 -8.17 2.11
C ALA A 82 3.81 -9.70 2.09
N THR A 83 3.90 -10.33 3.25
CA THR A 83 3.99 -11.79 3.37
C THR A 83 2.72 -12.47 2.88
N ARG A 84 1.54 -11.96 3.27
CA ARG A 84 0.24 -12.45 2.77
C ARG A 84 0.12 -12.32 1.26
N ILE A 85 0.43 -11.15 0.71
CA ILE A 85 0.41 -10.89 -0.74
C ILE A 85 1.33 -11.87 -1.47
N LYS A 86 2.53 -12.11 -0.93
CA LYS A 86 3.48 -13.08 -1.51
C LYS A 86 2.89 -14.49 -1.54
N ILE A 87 2.33 -14.97 -0.43
CA ILE A 87 1.73 -16.31 -0.35
C ILE A 87 0.55 -16.44 -1.32
N ASP A 88 -0.32 -15.43 -1.38
CA ASP A 88 -1.47 -15.43 -2.29
C ASP A 88 -1.04 -15.39 -3.75
N ALA A 89 0.00 -14.61 -4.07
CA ALA A 89 0.58 -14.55 -5.40
C ALA A 89 1.23 -15.87 -5.82
N GLU A 90 1.99 -16.52 -4.93
CA GLU A 90 2.58 -17.83 -5.17
C GLU A 90 1.50 -18.90 -5.40
N ALA A 91 0.45 -18.93 -4.56
CA ALA A 91 -0.68 -19.83 -4.74
C ALA A 91 -1.45 -19.56 -6.04
N GLY A 92 -1.63 -18.27 -6.39
CA GLY A 92 -2.25 -17.86 -7.64
C GLY A 92 -1.44 -18.28 -8.87
N LEU A 93 -0.13 -18.11 -8.81
CA LEU A 93 0.80 -18.51 -9.87
C LEU A 93 0.83 -20.03 -10.05
N ALA A 94 0.90 -20.80 -8.96
CA ALA A 94 0.84 -22.26 -9.00
C ALA A 94 -0.42 -22.76 -9.70
N ARG A 95 -1.61 -22.23 -9.32
CA ARG A 95 -2.88 -22.55 -9.99
C ARG A 95 -2.89 -22.14 -11.46
N ALA A 96 -2.27 -21.02 -11.81
CA ALA A 96 -2.20 -20.56 -13.20
C ALA A 96 -1.30 -21.46 -14.06
N LEU A 97 -0.17 -21.90 -13.50
CA LEU A 97 0.74 -22.84 -14.15
C LEU A 97 0.09 -24.21 -14.35
N GLU A 98 -0.60 -24.74 -13.34
CA GLU A 98 -1.33 -26.00 -13.44
C GLU A 98 -2.40 -25.95 -14.55
N ARG A 99 -3.19 -24.87 -14.61
CA ARG A 99 -4.16 -24.68 -15.70
C ARG A 99 -3.50 -24.61 -17.07
N ARG A 100 -2.37 -23.90 -17.19
CA ARG A 100 -1.63 -23.81 -18.46
C ARG A 100 -1.05 -25.16 -18.86
N GLN A 101 -0.56 -25.94 -17.90
CA GLN A 101 -0.07 -27.29 -18.15
C GLN A 101 -1.19 -28.18 -18.67
N GLN A 102 -2.37 -28.16 -18.02
CA GLN A 102 -3.51 -28.94 -18.49
C GLN A 102 -3.94 -28.53 -19.90
N GLN A 103 -4.04 -27.22 -20.17
CA GLN A 103 -4.37 -26.72 -21.50
C GLN A 103 -3.35 -27.17 -22.57
N ALA A 104 -2.06 -27.19 -22.25
CA ALA A 104 -1.03 -27.67 -23.15
C ALA A 104 -1.17 -29.18 -23.41
N LEU A 105 -1.44 -29.98 -22.37
CA LEU A 105 -1.68 -31.42 -22.49
C LEU A 105 -2.92 -31.71 -23.34
N ASP A 106 -4.02 -30.98 -23.11
CA ASP A 106 -5.25 -31.11 -23.89
C ASP A 106 -5.01 -30.77 -25.37
N HIS A 107 -4.23 -29.72 -25.64
CA HIS A 107 -3.87 -29.32 -27.00
C HIS A 107 -2.97 -30.36 -27.69
N ILE A 108 -2.02 -30.95 -26.96
CA ILE A 108 -1.19 -32.05 -27.47
C ILE A 108 -2.06 -33.25 -27.81
N ALA A 109 -2.93 -33.69 -26.90
CA ALA A 109 -3.83 -34.83 -27.12
C ALA A 109 -4.77 -34.60 -28.32
N GLN A 110 -5.29 -33.37 -28.47
CA GLN A 110 -6.09 -33.00 -29.63
C GLN A 110 -5.28 -33.07 -30.92
N SER A 111 -4.04 -32.56 -30.91
CA SER A 111 -3.14 -32.56 -32.08
C SER A 111 -2.74 -33.99 -32.46
N GLU A 112 -2.47 -34.86 -31.49
CA GLU A 112 -2.20 -36.28 -31.70
C GLU A 112 -3.38 -37.00 -32.35
N SER A 113 -4.60 -36.77 -31.84
CA SER A 113 -5.81 -37.34 -32.43
C SER A 113 -6.00 -36.89 -33.88
N GLN A 114 -5.79 -35.60 -34.17
CA GLN A 114 -5.85 -35.07 -35.53
C GLN A 114 -4.78 -35.66 -36.44
N ALA A 115 -3.55 -35.79 -35.96
CA ALA A 115 -2.45 -36.40 -36.72
C ALA A 115 -2.72 -37.87 -37.03
N LEU A 116 -3.20 -38.65 -36.06
CA LEU A 116 -3.59 -40.05 -36.25
C LEU A 116 -4.72 -40.19 -37.28
N ALA A 117 -5.75 -39.36 -37.19
CA ALA A 117 -6.85 -39.35 -38.15
C ALA A 117 -6.36 -38.98 -39.56
N HIS A 118 -5.40 -38.05 -39.67
CA HIS A 118 -4.78 -37.68 -40.94
C HIS A 118 -4.00 -38.84 -41.55
N VAL A 119 -3.15 -39.52 -40.76
CA VAL A 119 -2.37 -40.69 -41.23
C VAL A 119 -3.29 -41.82 -41.69
N GLN A 120 -4.36 -42.12 -40.93
CA GLN A 120 -5.34 -43.14 -41.35
C GLN A 120 -5.99 -42.78 -42.68
N ARG A 121 -6.41 -41.52 -42.86
CA ARG A 121 -7.02 -41.07 -44.11
C ARG A 121 -6.06 -41.22 -45.30
N THR A 122 -4.82 -40.77 -45.15
CA THR A 122 -3.78 -40.92 -46.18
C THR A 122 -3.50 -42.39 -46.50
N ALA A 123 -3.50 -43.28 -45.50
CA ALA A 123 -3.32 -44.71 -45.73
C ALA A 123 -4.50 -45.34 -46.48
N VAL A 124 -5.74 -44.95 -46.15
CA VAL A 124 -6.96 -45.39 -46.87
C VAL A 124 -6.93 -44.90 -48.31
N ASP A 125 -6.58 -43.64 -48.54
CA ASP A 125 -6.47 -43.05 -49.89
C ASP A 125 -5.40 -43.77 -50.72
N ALA A 126 -4.24 -44.09 -50.12
CA ALA A 126 -3.18 -44.87 -50.78
C ALA A 126 -3.62 -46.30 -51.11
N ALA A 127 -4.36 -46.97 -50.20
CA ALA A 127 -4.88 -48.31 -50.43
C ALA A 127 -5.95 -48.32 -51.54
N LEU A 128 -6.83 -47.32 -51.58
CA LEU A 128 -7.82 -47.13 -52.65
C LEU A 128 -7.13 -46.91 -54.00
N ALA A 129 -6.12 -46.04 -54.07
CA ALA A 129 -5.36 -45.80 -55.28
C ALA A 129 -4.63 -47.07 -55.78
N ALA A 130 -4.04 -47.85 -54.87
CA ALA A 130 -3.41 -49.12 -55.21
C ALA A 130 -4.43 -50.17 -55.70
N ALA A 131 -5.60 -50.26 -55.06
CA ALA A 131 -6.68 -51.13 -55.50
C ALA A 131 -7.20 -50.74 -56.88
N GLU A 132 -7.35 -49.43 -57.16
CA GLU A 132 -7.75 -48.93 -58.48
C GLU A 132 -6.73 -49.32 -59.57
N MET A 133 -5.43 -49.17 -59.29
CA MET A 133 -4.37 -49.60 -60.21
C MET A 133 -4.42 -51.11 -60.45
N LEU A 134 -4.51 -51.92 -59.39
CA LEU A 134 -4.58 -53.37 -59.50
C LEU A 134 -5.81 -53.85 -60.28
N ILE A 135 -6.96 -53.20 -60.07
CA ILE A 135 -8.18 -53.45 -60.83
C ILE A 135 -7.96 -53.13 -62.30
N ARG A 136 -7.37 -51.96 -62.63
CA ARG A 136 -7.06 -51.57 -64.02
C ARG A 136 -6.11 -52.56 -64.70
N GLU A 137 -5.04 -52.98 -64.02
CA GLU A 137 -4.05 -53.92 -64.57
C GLU A 137 -4.63 -55.31 -64.78
N ASN A 138 -5.53 -55.79 -63.90
CA ASN A 138 -6.14 -57.11 -64.01
C ASN A 138 -7.38 -57.17 -64.93
N MET A 139 -7.81 -56.03 -65.48
CA MET A 139 -9.02 -55.91 -66.30
C MET A 139 -8.72 -56.23 -67.79
N ASP A 140 -8.70 -57.51 -68.14
CA ASP A 140 -8.70 -57.94 -69.55
C ASP A 140 -10.10 -57.80 -70.18
N ASP A 141 -10.18 -57.90 -71.51
CA ASP A 141 -11.44 -57.74 -72.25
C ASP A 141 -12.46 -58.87 -72.00
N ASP A 142 -12.02 -60.06 -71.59
CA ASP A 142 -12.90 -61.19 -71.26
C ASP A 142 -13.56 -61.00 -69.89
N LYS A 143 -12.81 -60.49 -68.89
CA LYS A 143 -13.36 -60.14 -67.57
C LYS A 143 -14.34 -58.96 -67.67
N LYS A 144 -14.07 -57.96 -68.52
CA LYS A 144 -15.02 -56.86 -68.78
C LYS A 144 -16.36 -57.38 -69.31
N ARG A 145 -16.33 -58.31 -70.27
CA ARG A 145 -17.54 -58.96 -70.80
C ARG A 145 -18.26 -59.77 -69.72
N ALA A 146 -17.54 -60.58 -68.95
CA ALA A 146 -18.12 -61.35 -67.84
C ALA A 146 -18.79 -60.47 -66.77
N HIS A 147 -18.23 -59.29 -66.47
CA HIS A 147 -18.85 -58.32 -65.56
C HIS A 147 -20.08 -57.64 -66.17
N ALA A 148 -20.08 -57.34 -67.47
CA ALA A 148 -21.23 -56.80 -68.17
C ALA A 148 -22.41 -57.80 -68.19
N ASP A 149 -22.13 -59.07 -68.48
CA ASP A 149 -23.14 -60.13 -68.47
C ASP A 149 -23.71 -60.37 -67.07
N LYS A 150 -22.86 -60.31 -66.02
CA LYS A 150 -23.31 -60.34 -64.62
C LYS A 150 -24.22 -59.16 -64.26
N ALA A 151 -23.87 -57.95 -64.66
CA ALA A 151 -24.67 -56.76 -64.38
C ALA A 151 -26.04 -56.83 -65.08
N ILE A 152 -26.09 -57.35 -66.31
CA ILE A 152 -27.34 -57.59 -67.04
C ILE A 152 -28.20 -58.62 -66.31
N SER A 153 -27.60 -59.71 -65.83
CA SER A 153 -28.28 -60.76 -65.07
C SER A 153 -28.83 -60.26 -63.72
N GLU A 154 -28.06 -59.49 -62.96
CA GLU A 154 -28.52 -58.88 -61.70
C GLU A 154 -29.66 -57.88 -61.90
N LEU A 155 -29.62 -57.10 -62.98
CA LEU A 155 -30.71 -56.18 -63.32
C LEU A 155 -31.99 -56.95 -63.64
N GLN A 156 -31.87 -58.02 -64.42
CA GLN A 156 -32.98 -58.90 -64.78
C GLN A 156 -33.56 -59.64 -63.55
N ALA A 157 -32.72 -59.99 -62.58
CA ALA A 157 -33.15 -60.60 -61.31
C ALA A 157 -33.83 -59.60 -60.34
N ARG A 158 -33.51 -58.30 -60.41
CA ARG A 158 -34.18 -57.24 -59.63
C ARG A 158 -35.46 -56.71 -60.27
N MET A 159 -35.69 -57.01 -61.55
CA MET A 159 -36.88 -56.59 -62.33
C MET A 159 -37.95 -57.69 -62.45
N ASN A 160 -37.71 -58.87 -61.90
CA ASN A 160 -38.70 -59.93 -61.65
C ASN A 160 -39.11 -59.92 -60.16
#